data_AF-A0AB35XMB7-F1
#
_entry.id   AF-A0AB35XMB7-F1
#
_cell.length_a   1.000
_cell.length_b   1.000
_cell.length_c   1.000
_cell.angle_alpha   90.00
_cell.angle_beta   90.00
_cell.angle_gamma   90.00
#
_symmetry.space_group_name_H-M   'P 1'
#
loop_
_entity.id
_entity.type
_entity.pdbx_description
1 polymer ?
#
loop_
_entity_poly.entity_id
_entity_poly.type
_entity_poly.pdbx_seq_one_letter_code
_entity_poly.pdbx_strand_id
1 'polypeptide(L)'
;MSGRRSRGEQCHGEAREHLSQGCVVVMAPEGVHSWAGQIHRVDVEVARLALAAGALVVPAQVTDGGLVLGDPVDLSRHAATPHSHAVLRAAADDIALALCDLTGLTYQDHPAVRGDLRPRPLIWISRMRKLRRDRKRRRQAEEEQLSQENARDAEELAREEEKARLAAQLQARKASLADRLAEHGIHPGR
;
A
#
# COMPACT_ATOMS: atom_id res chain seq x y z
N MET A 1 39.86 17.99 -5.16
CA MET A 1 39.42 18.11 -6.57
C MET A 1 37.94 17.79 -6.64
N SER A 2 37.07 18.80 -6.58
CA SER A 2 35.62 18.61 -6.70
C SER A 2 35.26 18.48 -8.18
N GLY A 3 35.10 17.24 -8.66
CA GLY A 3 34.61 16.99 -10.01
C GLY A 3 33.21 17.56 -10.15
N ARG A 4 32.98 18.44 -11.13
CA ARG A 4 31.64 18.88 -11.50
C ARG A 4 30.84 17.64 -11.92
N ARG A 5 29.99 17.12 -11.02
CA ARG A 5 28.97 16.14 -11.40
C ARG A 5 28.07 16.77 -12.46
N SER A 6 27.77 16.02 -13.51
CA SER A 6 26.80 16.44 -14.51
C SER A 6 25.45 16.69 -13.83
N ARG A 7 24.63 17.57 -14.41
CA ARG A 7 23.32 17.95 -13.84
C ARG A 7 22.40 16.73 -13.67
N GLY A 8 22.53 15.71 -14.53
CA GLY A 8 21.82 14.44 -14.44
C GLY A 8 22.25 13.57 -13.26
N GLU A 9 23.55 13.47 -12.96
CA GLU A 9 24.05 12.72 -11.79
C GLU A 9 23.61 13.35 -10.46
N GLN A 10 23.40 14.67 -10.43
CA GLN A 10 22.97 15.40 -9.23
C GLN A 10 21.50 15.10 -8.87
N CYS A 11 20.60 15.09 -9.87
CA CYS A 11 19.18 14.80 -9.66
C CYS A 11 18.92 13.37 -9.15
N HIS A 12 19.68 12.38 -9.64
CA HIS A 12 19.52 10.99 -9.20
C HIS A 12 20.04 10.76 -7.78
N GLY A 13 21.08 11.49 -7.36
CA GLY A 13 21.58 11.46 -5.98
C GLY A 13 20.52 11.91 -4.97
N GLU A 14 19.86 13.03 -5.25
CA GLU A 14 18.77 13.59 -4.42
C GLU A 14 17.54 12.66 -4.38
N ALA A 15 17.13 12.12 -5.54
CA ALA A 15 16.04 11.15 -5.60
C ALA A 15 16.32 9.91 -4.74
N ARG A 16 17.55 9.39 -4.77
CA ARG A 16 17.96 8.24 -3.96
C ARG A 16 17.92 8.53 -2.46
N GLU A 17 18.36 9.71 -2.06
CA GLU A 17 18.27 10.15 -0.67
C GLU A 17 16.81 10.20 -0.20
N HIS A 18 15.90 10.74 -1.01
CA HIS A 18 14.49 10.78 -0.67
C HIS A 18 13.83 9.40 -0.60
N LEU A 19 14.15 8.49 -1.52
CA LEU A 19 13.70 7.09 -1.42
C LEU A 19 14.16 6.46 -0.10
N SER A 20 15.42 6.68 0.31
CA SER A 20 15.95 6.19 1.59
C SER A 20 15.21 6.74 2.82
N GLN A 21 14.65 7.95 2.71
CA GLN A 21 13.83 8.60 3.75
C GLN A 21 12.37 8.11 3.76
N GLY A 22 11.99 7.21 2.86
CA GLY A 22 10.64 6.70 2.68
C GLY A 22 9.70 7.68 1.96
N CYS A 23 10.25 8.60 1.17
CA CYS A 23 9.47 9.44 0.26
C CYS A 23 9.17 8.69 -1.04
N VAL A 24 8.17 9.17 -1.77
CA VAL A 24 7.92 8.75 -3.15
C VAL A 24 8.54 9.75 -4.10
N VAL A 25 9.16 9.23 -5.14
CA VAL A 25 9.76 9.99 -6.22
C VAL A 25 8.94 9.70 -7.48
N VAL A 26 8.36 10.75 -8.07
CA VAL A 26 7.76 10.67 -9.40
C VAL A 26 8.81 11.13 -10.41
N MET A 27 8.98 10.39 -11.50
CA MET A 27 9.93 10.68 -12.56
C MET A 27 9.26 10.57 -13.93
N ALA A 28 9.69 11.44 -14.85
CA ALA A 28 9.39 11.23 -16.26
C ALA A 28 10.32 10.14 -16.80
N PRO A 29 9.80 9.03 -17.35
CA PRO A 29 10.61 7.86 -17.68
C PRO A 29 11.58 8.14 -18.84
N GLU A 30 11.26 9.05 -19.75
CA GLU A 30 12.12 9.45 -20.87
C GLU A 30 13.13 10.56 -20.49
N GLY A 31 13.15 10.97 -19.21
CA GLY A 31 13.91 12.13 -18.73
C GLY A 31 13.29 13.49 -19.11
N VAL A 32 12.16 13.47 -19.83
CA VAL A 32 11.47 14.63 -20.38
C VAL A 32 9.95 14.41 -20.37
N HIS A 33 9.18 15.50 -20.37
CA HIS A 33 7.72 15.41 -20.50
C HIS A 33 7.32 15.31 -21.96
N SER A 34 7.03 14.09 -22.41
CA SER A 34 6.36 13.84 -23.68
C SER A 34 4.85 13.76 -23.46
N TRP A 35 4.09 14.60 -24.15
CA TRP A 35 2.66 14.41 -24.39
C TRP A 35 2.43 13.67 -25.71
N ALA A 36 3.47 13.04 -26.27
CA ALA A 36 3.31 12.30 -27.51
C ALA A 36 2.31 11.17 -27.28
N GLY A 37 1.54 10.84 -28.32
CA GLY A 37 0.69 9.65 -28.33
C GLY A 37 1.48 8.34 -28.40
N GLN A 38 2.73 8.32 -27.94
CA GLN A 38 3.69 7.23 -28.06
C GLN A 38 4.68 7.24 -26.88
N ILE A 39 5.14 6.06 -26.49
CA ILE A 39 6.18 5.87 -25.47
C ILE A 39 7.54 5.80 -26.15
N HIS A 40 8.46 6.69 -25.81
CA HIS A 40 9.83 6.67 -26.31
C HIS A 40 10.73 5.83 -25.41
N ARG A 41 11.99 5.73 -25.83
CA ARG A 41 13.04 5.04 -25.08
C ARG A 41 13.18 5.61 -23.66
N VAL A 42 12.82 4.78 -22.67
CA VAL A 42 12.95 5.09 -21.23
C VAL A 42 14.42 5.27 -20.86
N ASP A 43 14.74 6.24 -20.02
CA ASP A 43 16.08 6.48 -19.49
C ASP A 43 16.52 5.34 -18.57
N VAL A 44 17.71 4.80 -18.81
CA VAL A 44 18.32 3.72 -18.00
C VAL A 44 18.55 4.15 -16.55
N GLU A 45 18.63 5.46 -16.29
CA GLU A 45 18.82 5.97 -14.93
C GLU A 45 17.58 5.75 -14.03
N VAL A 46 16.38 5.60 -14.60
CA VAL A 46 15.18 5.20 -13.84
C VAL A 46 15.39 3.80 -13.24
N ALA A 47 15.84 2.86 -14.07
CA ALA A 47 16.15 1.50 -13.64
C ALA A 47 17.34 1.46 -12.68
N ARG A 48 18.38 2.27 -12.93
CA ARG A 48 19.53 2.38 -12.03
C ARG A 48 19.10 2.83 -10.65
N LEU A 49 18.30 3.89 -10.56
CA LEU A 49 17.82 4.42 -9.30
C LEU A 49 16.99 3.37 -8.54
N ALA A 50 16.06 2.71 -9.22
CA ALA A 50 15.20 1.70 -8.62
C ALA A 50 16.00 0.53 -8.04
N LEU A 51 16.90 -0.05 -8.85
CA LEU A 51 17.75 -1.16 -8.42
C LEU A 51 18.71 -0.76 -7.29
N ALA A 52 19.32 0.43 -7.38
CA ALA A 52 20.25 0.92 -6.35
C ALA A 52 19.55 1.28 -5.03
N ALA A 53 18.27 1.67 -5.06
CA ALA A 53 17.47 1.99 -3.89
C ALA A 53 16.66 0.79 -3.36
N GLY A 54 16.59 -0.33 -4.09
CA GLY A 54 15.65 -1.42 -3.81
C GLY A 54 14.18 -0.95 -3.85
N ALA A 55 13.88 0.03 -4.71
CA ALA A 55 12.58 0.66 -4.79
C ALA A 55 11.67 -0.02 -5.82
N LEU A 56 10.38 -0.12 -5.51
CA LEU A 56 9.35 -0.54 -6.45
C LEU A 56 9.11 0.54 -7.50
N VAL A 57 9.04 0.15 -8.76
CA VAL A 57 8.66 1.02 -9.88
C VAL A 57 7.20 0.75 -10.21
N VAL A 58 6.38 1.80 -10.18
CA VAL A 58 4.96 1.73 -10.53
C VAL A 58 4.73 2.64 -11.75
N PRO A 59 4.31 2.10 -12.91
CA PRO A 59 4.02 2.91 -14.08
C PRO A 59 2.80 3.79 -13.81
N ALA A 60 2.82 5.00 -14.35
CA ALA A 60 1.76 5.96 -14.11
C ALA A 60 1.45 6.80 -15.35
N GLN A 61 0.17 7.04 -15.60
CA GLN A 61 -0.32 7.89 -16.67
C GLN A 61 -1.06 9.09 -16.08
N VAL A 62 -0.67 10.29 -16.52
CA VAL A 62 -1.41 11.51 -16.20
C VAL A 62 -2.57 11.64 -17.19
N THR A 63 -3.78 11.80 -16.69
CA THR A 63 -5.00 12.02 -17.47
C THR A 63 -5.67 13.32 -17.03
N ASP A 64 -6.66 13.80 -17.78
CA ASP A 64 -7.38 15.06 -17.46
C ASP A 64 -8.02 15.06 -16.07
N GLY A 65 -8.27 13.88 -15.49
CA GLY A 65 -8.90 13.70 -14.18
C GLY A 65 -7.96 13.26 -13.06
N GLY A 66 -6.67 13.00 -13.32
CA GLY A 66 -5.73 12.58 -12.28
C GLY A 66 -4.57 11.71 -12.74
N LEU A 67 -4.16 10.80 -11.86
CA LEU A 67 -3.04 9.88 -12.07
C LEU A 67 -3.55 8.44 -12.02
N VAL A 68 -3.46 7.72 -13.13
CA VAL A 68 -3.75 6.29 -13.21
C VAL A 68 -2.45 5.54 -12.96
N LEU A 69 -2.47 4.59 -12.03
CA LEU A 69 -1.32 3.74 -11.69
C LEU A 69 -1.53 2.35 -12.27
N GLY A 70 -0.49 1.77 -12.86
CA GLY A 70 -0.48 0.37 -13.27
C GLY A 70 0.10 -0.55 -12.19
N ASP A 71 0.34 -1.80 -12.57
CA ASP A 71 0.94 -2.80 -11.67
C ASP A 71 2.44 -2.56 -11.49
N PRO A 72 3.00 -2.86 -10.29
CA PRO A 72 4.43 -2.73 -10.06
C PRO A 72 5.26 -3.59 -11.02
N VAL A 73 6.32 -3.00 -11.59
CA VAL A 73 7.25 -3.69 -12.48
C VAL A 73 8.22 -4.54 -11.66
N ASP A 74 8.31 -5.83 -11.97
CA ASP A 74 9.27 -6.73 -11.33
C ASP A 74 10.68 -6.57 -11.93
N LEU A 75 11.52 -5.82 -11.23
CA LEU A 75 12.93 -5.64 -11.58
C LEU A 75 13.87 -6.62 -10.86
N SER A 76 13.36 -7.55 -10.05
CA SER A 76 14.17 -8.45 -9.23
C SER A 76 15.16 -9.28 -10.06
N ARG A 77 14.75 -9.69 -11.27
CA ARG A 77 15.61 -10.44 -12.20
C ARG A 77 16.84 -9.68 -12.68
N HIS A 78 16.85 -8.34 -12.57
CA HIS A 78 17.95 -7.47 -12.96
C HIS A 78 18.88 -7.11 -11.80
N ALA A 79 18.56 -7.55 -10.58
CA ALA A 79 19.28 -7.15 -9.36
C ALA A 79 20.68 -7.75 -9.23
N ALA A 80 21.00 -8.81 -9.98
CA ALA A 80 22.30 -9.49 -9.90
C ALA A 80 23.46 -8.63 -10.42
N THR A 81 23.22 -7.82 -11.46
CA THR A 81 24.28 -7.03 -12.12
C THR A 81 23.81 -5.59 -12.43
N PRO A 82 23.50 -4.78 -11.40
CA PRO A 82 22.84 -3.47 -11.57
C PRO A 82 23.75 -2.37 -12.16
N HIS A 83 25.02 -2.69 -12.42
CA HIS A 83 26.01 -1.77 -12.98
C HIS A 83 26.22 -1.99 -14.48
N SER A 84 25.73 -3.12 -15.02
CA SER A 84 25.83 -3.41 -16.45
C SER A 84 24.82 -2.56 -17.21
N HIS A 85 25.30 -1.79 -18.18
CA HIS A 85 24.43 -0.97 -19.03
C HIS A 85 23.39 -1.82 -19.78
N ALA A 86 23.75 -3.05 -20.19
CA ALA A 86 22.81 -3.96 -20.85
C ALA A 86 21.67 -4.40 -19.92
N VAL A 87 21.97 -4.65 -18.64
CA VAL A 87 20.97 -5.03 -17.64
C VAL A 87 20.07 -3.84 -17.31
N LEU A 88 20.65 -2.64 -17.14
CA LEU A 88 19.88 -1.42 -16.93
C LEU A 88 18.97 -1.09 -18.11
N ARG A 89 19.43 -1.34 -19.34
CA ARG A 89 18.62 -1.19 -20.54
C ARG A 89 17.45 -2.16 -20.55
N ALA A 90 17.70 -3.45 -20.32
CA ALA A 90 16.63 -4.46 -20.24
C ALA A 90 15.62 -4.13 -19.12
N ALA A 91 16.08 -3.64 -17.97
CA ALA A 91 15.22 -3.18 -16.89
C ALA A 91 14.37 -1.95 -17.29
N ALA A 92 14.94 -1.02 -18.04
CA ALA A 92 14.21 0.15 -18.55
C ALA A 92 13.22 -0.21 -19.67
N ASP A 93 13.53 -1.21 -20.51
CA ASP A 93 12.63 -1.71 -21.55
C ASP A 93 11.38 -2.35 -20.94
N ASP A 94 11.54 -3.03 -19.82
CA ASP A 94 10.41 -3.54 -19.04
C ASP A 94 9.49 -2.47 -18.49
N ILE A 95 10.08 -1.39 -17.99
CA ILE A 95 9.30 -0.23 -17.56
C ILE A 95 8.56 0.36 -18.77
N ALA A 96 9.20 0.40 -19.94
CA ALA A 96 8.57 0.86 -21.18
C ALA A 96 7.39 -0.03 -21.59
N LEU A 97 7.53 -1.35 -21.53
CA LEU A 97 6.45 -2.29 -21.82
C LEU A 97 5.27 -2.12 -20.86
N ALA A 98 5.54 -2.04 -19.56
CA ALA A 98 4.49 -1.80 -18.57
C ALA A 98 3.76 -0.46 -18.78
N LEU A 99 4.46 0.58 -19.27
CA LEU A 99 3.84 1.84 -19.66
C LEU A 99 3.00 1.69 -20.94
N CYS A 100 3.45 0.91 -21.93
CA CYS A 100 2.66 0.63 -23.12
C CYS A 100 1.37 -0.11 -22.77
N ASP A 101 1.47 -1.13 -21.90
CA ASP A 101 0.32 -1.90 -21.42
C ASP A 101 -0.67 -1.02 -20.65
N LEU A 102 -0.16 -0.11 -19.80
CA LEU A 102 -1.00 0.81 -19.02
C LEU A 102 -1.70 1.86 -19.91
N THR A 103 -0.98 2.42 -20.87
CA THR A 103 -1.43 3.60 -21.63
C THR A 103 -2.10 3.26 -22.95
N GLY A 104 -1.87 2.05 -23.48
CA GLY A 104 -2.26 1.64 -24.83
C GLY A 104 -1.44 2.30 -25.95
N LEU A 105 -0.40 3.07 -25.61
CA LEU A 105 0.43 3.79 -26.58
C LEU A 105 1.51 2.88 -27.16
N THR A 106 1.94 3.17 -28.38
CA THR A 106 2.98 2.40 -29.08
C THR A 106 4.38 2.79 -28.63
N TYR A 107 5.28 1.80 -28.51
CA TYR A 107 6.69 2.01 -28.18
C TYR A 107 7.52 2.44 -29.40
N GLN A 108 8.44 3.38 -29.21
CA GLN A 108 9.47 3.78 -30.18
C GLN A 108 10.86 3.73 -29.55
N ASP A 109 11.74 2.87 -30.08
CA ASP A 109 13.13 2.68 -29.58
C ASP A 109 14.10 3.76 -30.07
N HIS A 110 13.73 5.01 -29.84
CA HIS A 110 14.60 6.15 -29.99
C HIS A 110 14.31 7.17 -28.88
N PRO A 111 15.32 7.94 -28.44
CA PRO A 111 15.10 8.96 -27.43
C PRO A 111 14.15 10.04 -27.95
N ALA A 112 13.32 10.59 -27.06
CA ALA A 112 12.44 11.72 -27.37
C ALA A 112 13.26 12.92 -27.90
N VAL A 113 12.77 13.58 -28.96
CA VAL A 113 13.51 14.64 -29.66
C VAL A 113 13.05 16.01 -29.19
N ARG A 114 13.86 17.06 -29.42
CA ARG A 114 13.59 18.44 -28.96
C ARG A 114 12.20 19.00 -29.29
N GLY A 115 11.57 18.55 -30.37
CA GLY A 115 10.21 18.95 -30.75
C GLY A 115 9.12 18.39 -29.83
N ASP A 116 9.40 17.27 -29.17
CA ASP A 116 8.49 16.59 -28.23
C ASP A 116 8.65 17.11 -26.79
N LEU A 117 9.63 18.00 -26.56
CA LEU A 117 10.00 18.48 -25.24
C LEU A 117 9.17 19.69 -24.79
N ARG A 118 8.62 19.63 -23.58
CA ARG A 118 8.53 20.82 -22.73
C ARG A 118 9.57 20.77 -21.60
N PRO A 119 10.36 21.83 -21.38
CA PRO A 119 11.47 21.79 -20.43
C PRO A 119 10.99 21.91 -18.99
N ARG A 120 10.95 20.82 -18.23
CA ARG A 120 11.16 20.75 -16.76
C ARG A 120 11.49 19.32 -16.34
N PRO A 121 12.40 19.09 -15.37
CA PRO A 121 12.41 17.83 -14.62
C PRO A 121 11.33 17.91 -13.52
N LEU A 122 10.26 17.14 -13.64
CA LEU A 122 9.40 16.84 -12.48
C LEU A 122 10.02 15.67 -11.74
N ILE A 123 10.86 15.98 -10.75
CA ILE A 123 11.02 15.13 -9.59
C ILE A 123 10.05 15.65 -8.55
N TRP A 124 8.88 15.03 -8.45
CA TRP A 124 7.95 15.34 -7.37
C TRP A 124 8.26 14.42 -6.19
N ILE A 125 8.85 14.99 -5.13
CA ILE A 125 9.13 14.28 -3.89
C ILE A 125 7.94 14.49 -2.97
N SER A 126 7.16 13.43 -2.74
CA SER A 126 6.05 13.47 -1.79
C SER A 126 6.40 12.72 -0.52
N ARG A 127 6.20 13.36 0.64
CA ARG A 127 6.58 12.82 1.95
C ARG A 127 5.49 11.89 2.50
N MET A 128 5.60 10.59 2.24
CA MET A 128 4.62 9.57 2.67
C MET A 128 4.52 9.30 4.19
N ARG A 129 5.34 9.94 5.04
CA ARG A 129 5.26 9.79 6.51
C ARG A 129 3.88 10.14 7.08
N LYS A 130 3.13 11.06 6.46
CA LYS A 130 1.76 11.40 6.88
C LYS A 130 0.77 10.29 6.53
N LEU A 131 0.74 9.84 5.28
CA LEU A 131 -0.16 8.79 4.80
C LEU A 131 0.02 7.44 5.52
N ARG A 132 1.27 7.02 5.81
CA ARG A 132 1.52 5.81 6.61
C ARG A 132 1.03 5.94 8.04
N ARG A 133 1.20 7.11 8.67
CA ARG A 133 0.66 7.39 10.01
C ARG A 133 -0.86 7.40 10.02
N ASP A 134 -1.49 7.99 9.02
CA ASP A 134 -2.95 8.06 8.91
C ASP A 134 -3.57 6.67 8.68
N ARG A 135 -2.95 5.83 7.83
CA ARG A 135 -3.35 4.43 7.67
C ARG A 135 -3.19 3.61 8.95
N LYS A 136 -2.08 3.81 9.68
CA LYS A 136 -1.85 3.12 10.97
C LYS A 136 -2.87 3.56 12.03
N ARG A 137 -3.17 4.86 12.10
CA ARG A 137 -4.18 5.42 13.01
C ARG A 137 -5.58 4.89 12.71
N ARG A 138 -5.95 4.75 11.43
CA ARG A 138 -7.25 4.16 11.04
C ARG A 138 -7.36 2.70 11.47
N ARG A 139 -6.33 1.88 11.22
CA ARG A 139 -6.31 0.48 11.69
C ARG A 139 -6.41 0.35 13.20
N GLN A 140 -5.67 1.20 13.94
CA GLN A 140 -5.74 1.20 15.41
C GLN A 140 -7.12 1.62 15.91
N ALA A 141 -7.75 2.63 15.30
CA ALA A 141 -9.11 3.04 15.68
C ALA A 141 -10.16 1.95 15.37
N GLU A 142 -10.03 1.24 14.24
CA GLU A 142 -10.88 0.11 13.89
C GLU A 142 -10.70 -1.07 14.87
N GLU A 143 -9.46 -1.40 15.24
CA GLU A 143 -9.16 -2.43 16.25
C GLU A 143 -9.66 -2.04 17.65
N GLU A 144 -9.52 -0.78 18.05
CA GLU A 144 -10.05 -0.26 19.32
C GLU A 144 -11.58 -0.30 19.35
N GLN A 145 -12.25 0.07 18.24
CA GLN A 145 -13.70 -0.03 18.12
C GLN A 145 -14.17 -1.47 18.22
N LEU A 146 -13.55 -2.38 17.47
CA LEU A 146 -13.87 -3.81 17.52
C LEU A 146 -13.62 -4.38 18.92
N SER A 147 -12.54 -3.96 19.59
CA SER A 147 -12.26 -4.38 20.97
C SER A 147 -13.29 -3.85 21.96
N GLN A 148 -13.80 -2.62 21.78
CA GLN A 148 -14.85 -2.05 22.62
C GLN A 148 -16.19 -2.75 22.40
N GLU A 149 -16.51 -3.07 21.15
CA GLU A 149 -17.71 -3.83 20.79
C GLU A 149 -17.67 -5.23 21.41
N ASN A 150 -16.57 -5.97 21.19
CA ASN A 150 -16.37 -7.29 21.79
C ASN A 150 -16.43 -7.26 23.33
N ALA A 151 -15.92 -6.20 23.97
CA ALA A 151 -15.99 -6.04 25.42
C ALA A 151 -17.43 -5.82 25.91
N ARG A 152 -18.23 -5.02 25.18
CA ARG A 152 -19.65 -4.80 25.49
C ARG A 152 -20.45 -6.09 25.34
N ASP A 153 -20.23 -6.81 24.26
CA ASP A 153 -20.90 -8.09 24.00
C ASP A 153 -20.56 -9.11 25.08
N ALA A 154 -19.30 -9.16 25.51
CA ALA A 154 -18.88 -10.04 26.60
C ALA A 154 -19.52 -9.68 27.95
N GLU A 155 -19.67 -8.38 28.27
CA GLU A 155 -20.38 -7.93 29.47
C GLU A 155 -21.86 -8.29 29.43
N GLU A 156 -22.51 -8.13 28.27
CA GLU A 156 -23.91 -8.48 28.09
C GLU A 156 -24.13 -9.97 28.26
N LEU A 157 -23.30 -10.79 27.61
CA LEU A 157 -23.32 -12.26 27.76
C LEU A 157 -23.12 -12.69 29.23
N ALA A 158 -22.19 -12.06 29.95
CA ALA A 158 -21.96 -12.36 31.37
C ALA A 158 -23.17 -12.05 32.26
N ARG A 159 -23.88 -10.93 32.01
CA ARG A 159 -25.12 -10.59 32.73
C ARG A 159 -26.24 -11.58 32.41
N GLU A 160 -26.33 -12.04 31.17
CA GLU A 160 -27.31 -13.06 30.77
C GLU A 160 -27.01 -14.40 31.44
N GLU A 161 -25.75 -14.83 31.46
CA GLU A 161 -25.32 -16.04 32.17
C GLU A 161 -25.66 -15.97 33.67
N GLU A 162 -25.39 -14.85 34.32
CA GLU A 162 -25.69 -14.68 35.75
C GLU A 162 -27.20 -14.79 36.01
N LYS A 163 -28.03 -14.12 35.20
CA LYS A 163 -29.49 -14.24 35.27
C LYS A 163 -29.96 -15.68 35.05
N ALA A 164 -29.38 -16.38 34.08
CA ALA A 164 -29.72 -17.77 33.79
C ALA A 164 -29.35 -18.71 34.96
N ARG A 165 -28.18 -18.50 35.59
CA ARG A 165 -27.75 -19.26 36.78
C ARG A 165 -28.69 -19.02 37.97
N LEU A 166 -29.08 -17.78 38.23
CA LEU A 166 -30.03 -17.44 39.29
C LEU A 166 -31.40 -18.07 39.04
N ALA A 167 -31.89 -18.02 37.80
CA ALA A 167 -33.15 -18.68 37.42
C ALA A 167 -33.10 -20.20 37.64
N ALA A 168 -32.01 -20.85 37.24
CA ALA A 168 -31.79 -22.27 37.44
C ALA A 168 -31.73 -22.64 38.94
N GLN A 169 -31.02 -21.86 39.77
CA GLN A 169 -30.98 -22.07 41.22
C GLN A 169 -32.36 -21.93 41.88
N LEU A 170 -33.13 -20.91 41.48
CA LEU A 170 -34.50 -20.72 41.98
C LEU A 170 -35.40 -21.89 41.57
N GLN A 171 -35.29 -22.35 40.33
CA GLN A 171 -36.04 -23.51 39.84
C GLN A 171 -35.69 -24.79 40.60
N ALA A 172 -34.40 -25.07 40.81
CA ALA A 172 -33.93 -26.22 41.58
C ALA A 172 -34.41 -26.17 43.05
N ARG A 173 -34.38 -24.99 43.67
CA ARG A 173 -34.88 -24.78 45.05
C ARG A 173 -36.39 -24.98 45.16
N LYS A 174 -37.16 -24.51 44.17
CA LYS A 174 -38.60 -24.76 44.08
C LYS A 174 -38.90 -26.25 43.91
N ALA A 175 -38.17 -26.95 43.04
CA ALA A 175 -38.32 -28.39 42.84
C ALA A 175 -38.02 -29.17 44.13
N SER A 176 -36.88 -28.91 44.79
CA SER A 176 -36.52 -29.56 46.07
C SER A 176 -37.53 -29.30 47.20
N LEU A 177 -38.16 -28.13 47.22
CA LEU A 177 -39.22 -27.82 48.17
C LEU A 177 -40.51 -28.57 47.83
N ALA A 178 -40.87 -28.67 46.55
CA ALA A 178 -42.02 -29.45 46.09
C ALA A 178 -41.86 -30.93 46.42
N ASP A 179 -40.67 -31.51 46.21
CA ASP A 179 -40.36 -32.90 46.56
C ASP A 179 -40.54 -33.15 48.07
N ARG A 180 -39.97 -32.27 48.91
CA ARG A 180 -40.15 -32.34 50.38
C ARG A 180 -41.59 -32.21 50.82
N LEU A 181 -42.37 -31.34 50.19
CA LEU A 181 -43.80 -31.22 50.48
C LEU A 181 -44.57 -32.49 50.08
N ALA A 182 -44.21 -33.11 48.94
CA ALA A 182 -44.78 -34.36 48.49
C ALA A 182 -44.46 -35.53 49.45
N GLU A 183 -43.23 -35.60 49.99
CA GLU A 183 -42.83 -36.58 51.02
C GLU A 183 -43.67 -36.47 52.30
N HIS A 184 -44.07 -35.26 52.66
CA HIS A 184 -44.94 -34.99 53.82
C HIS A 184 -46.44 -35.07 53.50
N GLY A 185 -46.82 -35.50 52.29
CA GLY A 185 -48.23 -35.64 51.87
C GLY A 185 -48.97 -34.30 51.66
N ILE A 186 -48.23 -33.19 51.56
CA ILE A 186 -48.78 -31.85 51.36
C ILE A 186 -48.66 -31.50 49.87
N HIS A 187 -49.79 -31.53 49.16
CA HIS A 187 -49.87 -31.12 47.76
C HIS A 187 -50.45 -29.71 47.67
N PRO A 188 -49.64 -28.66 47.42
CA PRO A 188 -50.17 -27.32 47.21
C PRO A 188 -50.91 -27.29 45.87
N GLY A 189 -52.24 -27.29 45.90
CA GLY A 189 -53.07 -27.17 44.71
C GLY A 189 -54.10 -28.28 44.48
N ARG A 190 -54.72 -28.80 45.54
CA ARG A 190 -56.05 -29.40 45.42
C ARG A 190 -57.07 -28.56 46.16
#